data_AF-A0A017HBM6-F1
#
_entry.id   AF-A0A017HBM6-F1
#
_cell.length_a   1.000
_cell.length_b   1.000
_cell.length_c   1.000
_cell.angle_alpha   90.00
_cell.angle_beta   90.00
_cell.angle_gamma   90.00
#
_symmetry.space_group_name_H-M   'P 1'
#
loop_
_entity.id
_entity.type
_entity.pdbx_description
1 polymer ?
#
loop_
_entity_poly.entity_id
_entity_poly.type
_entity_poly.pdbx_seq_one_letter_code
_entity_poly.pdbx_strand_id
1 'polypeptide(L)'
;MAKTFRDAFLAHLERTGTPVKRVAEEAGVSYEQLKKLKGREGSSTNVEDAVKIARYFGYSLDEFIEDRTVQDRAEIVSLYNQLTPRERAILRAAGSADRDPALEG
;
A
#
# COMPACT_ATOMS: atom_id res chain seq x y z
N MET A 1 2.56 6.45 -3.41
CA MET A 1 2.04 6.28 -2.03
C MET A 1 1.32 4.95 -1.99
N ALA A 2 1.53 4.13 -0.96
CA ALA A 2 0.71 2.93 -0.76
C ALA A 2 -0.77 3.34 -0.66
N LYS A 3 -1.67 2.57 -1.26
CA LYS A 3 -3.10 2.83 -1.14
C LYS A 3 -3.49 2.60 0.32
N THR A 4 -4.40 3.42 0.85
CA THR A 4 -4.96 3.07 2.15
C THR A 4 -5.73 1.76 2.01
N PHE A 5 -5.85 0.99 3.10
CA PHE A 5 -6.63 -0.24 3.10
C PHE A 5 -8.07 -0.02 2.59
N ARG A 6 -8.65 1.13 2.94
CA ARG A 6 -9.97 1.53 2.46
C ARG A 6 -9.99 1.69 0.94
N ASP A 7 -9.03 2.41 0.36
CA ASP A 7 -9.03 2.67 -1.08
C ASP A 7 -8.83 1.38 -1.88
N ALA A 8 -7.95 0.51 -1.40
CA ALA A 8 -7.82 -0.85 -1.92
C ALA A 8 -9.15 -1.61 -1.84
N PHE A 9 -9.79 -1.63 -0.67
CA PHE A 9 -11.08 -2.30 -0.48
C PHE A 9 -12.16 -1.78 -1.43
N LEU A 10 -12.29 -0.47 -1.59
CA LEU A 10 -13.24 0.14 -2.52
C LEU A 10 -12.96 -0.23 -3.98
N ALA A 11 -11.69 -0.15 -4.40
CA ALA A 11 -11.30 -0.53 -5.75
C ALA A 11 -11.60 -2.00 -6.06
N HIS A 12 -11.40 -2.90 -5.09
CA HIS A 12 -11.75 -4.31 -5.22
C HIS A 12 -13.26 -4.55 -5.29
N LEU A 13 -14.07 -3.83 -4.51
CA LEU A 13 -15.53 -3.90 -4.61
C LEU A 13 -16.02 -3.42 -5.99
N GLU A 14 -15.51 -2.31 -6.49
CA GLU A 14 -15.87 -1.77 -7.80
C GLU A 14 -15.46 -2.71 -8.94
N ARG A 15 -14.23 -3.24 -8.90
CA ARG A 15 -13.70 -4.16 -9.92
C ARG A 15 -14.45 -5.49 -9.98
N THR A 16 -14.88 -6.01 -8.83
CA THR A 16 -15.53 -7.33 -8.76
C THR A 16 -17.05 -7.26 -8.79
N GLY A 17 -17.65 -6.08 -8.55
CA GLY A 17 -19.09 -5.92 -8.37
C GLY A 17 -19.64 -6.61 -7.11
N THR A 18 -18.75 -7.02 -6.19
CA THR A 18 -19.14 -7.81 -5.02
C THR A 18 -19.88 -6.95 -4.00
N PRO A 19 -21.06 -7.37 -3.51
CA PRO A 19 -21.74 -6.67 -2.42
C PRO A 19 -20.95 -6.77 -1.11
N VAL A 20 -20.87 -5.67 -0.36
CA VAL A 20 -20.19 -5.62 0.96
C VAL A 20 -20.68 -6.72 1.91
N LYS A 21 -21.98 -7.05 1.85
CA LYS A 21 -22.59 -8.10 2.65
C LYS A 21 -21.96 -9.47 2.37
N ARG A 22 -21.74 -9.80 1.11
CA ARG A 22 -21.09 -11.06 0.70
C ARG A 22 -19.67 -11.13 1.24
N VAL A 23 -18.91 -10.04 1.13
CA VAL A 23 -17.55 -9.98 1.68
C VAL A 23 -17.56 -10.20 3.19
N ALA A 24 -18.50 -9.58 3.93
CA ALA A 24 -18.62 -9.75 5.37
C ALA A 24 -18.84 -11.22 5.77
N GLU A 25 -19.79 -11.87 5.09
CA GLU A 25 -20.19 -13.25 5.36
C GLU A 25 -19.06 -14.23 5.03
N GLU A 26 -18.47 -14.12 3.85
CA GLU A 26 -17.45 -15.06 3.38
C GLU A 26 -16.07 -14.82 4.01
N ALA A 27 -15.71 -13.57 4.32
CA ALA A 27 -14.47 -13.26 5.04
C ALA A 27 -14.58 -13.46 6.57
N GLY A 28 -15.79 -13.68 7.11
CA GLY A 28 -16.01 -13.84 8.54
C GLY A 28 -15.69 -12.58 9.35
N VAL A 29 -16.13 -11.42 8.85
CA VAL A 29 -15.95 -10.10 9.49
C VAL A 29 -17.30 -9.39 9.67
N SER A 30 -17.37 -8.40 10.56
CA SER A 30 -18.64 -7.69 10.81
C SER A 30 -19.07 -6.87 9.61
N TYR A 31 -20.30 -7.09 9.15
CA TYR A 31 -20.92 -6.27 8.11
C TYR A 31 -20.98 -4.79 8.48
N GLU A 32 -21.27 -4.47 9.75
CA GLU A 32 -21.33 -3.08 10.22
C GLU A 32 -19.95 -2.41 10.21
N GLN A 33 -18.87 -3.15 10.50
CA GLN A 33 -17.50 -2.62 10.37
C GLN A 33 -17.16 -2.34 8.90
N LEU A 34 -17.47 -3.26 7.99
CA LEU A 34 -17.24 -3.05 6.55
C LEU A 34 -18.07 -1.90 5.96
N LYS A 35 -19.32 -1.75 6.42
CA LYS A 35 -20.17 -0.63 6.02
C LYS A 35 -19.58 0.71 6.46
N LYS A 36 -19.04 0.79 7.69
CA LYS A 36 -18.33 1.97 8.19
C LYS A 36 -17.05 2.25 7.40
N LEU A 37 -16.27 1.20 7.12
CA LEU A 37 -15.06 1.28 6.30
C LEU A 37 -15.34 1.86 4.91
N LYS A 38 -16.42 1.41 4.27
CA LYS A 38 -16.87 1.95 2.98
C LYS A 38 -17.31 3.42 3.08
N GLY A 39 -18.11 3.75 4.09
CA GLY A 39 -18.83 5.03 4.16
C GLY A 39 -18.02 6.24 4.63
N ARG A 40 -16.93 6.05 5.38
CA ARG A 40 -16.16 7.17 5.96
C ARG A 40 -14.77 7.26 5.35
N GLU A 41 -14.44 8.42 4.80
CA GLU A 41 -13.08 8.72 4.33
C GLU A 41 -12.07 8.66 5.50
N GLY A 42 -10.88 8.13 5.24
CA GLY A 42 -9.84 7.92 6.26
C GLY A 42 -10.18 6.86 7.32
N SER A 43 -11.27 6.11 7.17
CA SER A 43 -11.56 5.01 8.09
C SER A 43 -10.60 3.84 7.89
N SER A 44 -10.34 3.15 8.99
CA SER A 44 -9.48 1.98 9.05
C SER A 44 -10.19 0.83 9.76
N THR A 45 -9.61 -0.37 9.65
CA THR A 45 -10.02 -1.54 10.41
C THR A 45 -8.82 -2.13 11.13
N ASN A 46 -9.04 -3.06 12.04
CA ASN A 46 -7.96 -3.77 12.71
C ASN A 46 -7.23 -4.69 11.70
N VAL A 47 -6.00 -5.10 12.06
CA VAL A 47 -5.15 -5.91 11.17
C VAL A 47 -5.75 -7.29 10.89
N GLU A 48 -6.40 -7.92 11.87
CA GLU A 48 -7.02 -9.25 11.70
C GLU A 48 -8.12 -9.25 10.63
N ASP A 49 -9.03 -8.28 10.69
CA ASP A 49 -10.10 -8.11 9.71
C ASP A 49 -9.52 -7.75 8.35
N ALA A 50 -8.51 -6.87 8.32
CA ALA A 50 -7.82 -6.51 7.08
C ALA A 50 -7.22 -7.74 6.38
N VAL A 51 -6.58 -8.64 7.13
CA VAL A 51 -6.02 -9.90 6.60
C VAL A 51 -7.13 -10.83 6.09
N LYS A 52 -8.24 -10.97 6.82
CA LYS A 52 -9.38 -11.81 6.38
C LYS A 52 -9.98 -11.30 5.08
N ILE A 53 -10.19 -9.99 4.98
CA ILE A 53 -10.73 -9.33 3.77
C ILE A 53 -9.75 -9.50 2.60
N ALA A 54 -8.44 -9.28 2.80
CA ALA A 54 -7.45 -9.48 1.75
C ALA A 54 -7.45 -10.93 1.22
N ARG A 55 -7.50 -11.91 2.14
CA ARG A 55 -7.58 -13.34 1.81
C ARG A 55 -8.85 -13.70 1.05
N TYR A 56 -9.99 -13.10 1.38
CA TYR A 56 -11.23 -13.27 0.62
C TYR A 56 -11.04 -12.91 -0.86
N PHE A 57 -10.29 -11.85 -1.15
CA PHE A 57 -9.97 -11.46 -2.52
C PHE A 57 -8.80 -12.24 -3.14
N GLY A 58 -8.17 -13.15 -2.41
CA GLY A 58 -7.05 -13.97 -2.87
C GLY A 58 -5.67 -13.32 -2.75
N TYR A 59 -5.53 -12.31 -1.89
CA TYR A 59 -4.27 -11.58 -1.69
C TYR A 59 -3.75 -11.72 -0.25
N SER A 60 -2.45 -11.58 -0.07
CA SER A 60 -1.88 -11.16 1.21
C SER A 60 -2.26 -9.70 1.52
N LEU A 61 -2.09 -9.27 2.78
CA LEU A 61 -2.41 -7.88 3.16
C LEU A 61 -1.55 -6.87 2.39
N ASP A 62 -0.25 -7.13 2.25
CA ASP A 62 0.68 -6.25 1.54
C ASP A 62 0.33 -6.13 0.06
N GLU A 63 0.02 -7.25 -0.60
CA GLU A 63 -0.45 -7.25 -2.00
C GLU A 63 -1.77 -6.51 -2.15
N PHE A 64 -2.68 -6.65 -1.17
CA PHE A 64 -3.99 -6.02 -1.20
C PHE A 64 -3.91 -4.50 -1.19
N ILE A 65 -2.98 -3.92 -0.42
CA ILE A 65 -2.76 -2.47 -0.37
C ILE A 65 -1.77 -1.95 -1.43
N GLU A 66 -1.35 -2.83 -2.35
CA GLU A 66 -0.31 -2.57 -3.34
C GLU A 66 0.98 -2.01 -2.71
N ASP A 67 1.33 -2.48 -1.50
CA ASP A 67 2.57 -2.08 -0.84
C ASP A 67 3.75 -2.79 -1.50
N ARG A 68 4.36 -2.07 -2.45
CA ARG A 68 5.57 -2.50 -3.15
C ARG A 68 6.84 -2.04 -2.46
N THR A 69 6.78 -1.45 -1.27
CA THR A 69 7.95 -0.83 -0.62
C THR A 69 9.12 -1.80 -0.47
N VAL A 70 8.87 -3.08 -0.20
CA VAL A 70 9.94 -4.09 -0.07
C VAL A 70 10.56 -4.41 -1.43
N GLN A 71 9.74 -4.64 -2.45
CA GLN A 71 10.16 -4.95 -3.82
C GLN A 71 10.89 -3.76 -4.44
N ASP A 72 10.36 -2.54 -4.28
CA ASP A 72 10.93 -1.31 -4.79
C ASP A 72 12.30 -1.03 -4.09
N ARG A 73 12.41 -1.26 -2.77
CA ARG A 73 13.71 -1.18 -2.06
C ARG A 73 14.71 -2.21 -2.58
N ALA A 74 14.27 -3.44 -2.81
CA ALA A 74 15.14 -4.50 -3.36
C ALA A 74 15.61 -4.17 -4.79
N GLU A 75 14.72 -3.63 -5.62
CA GLU A 75 15.01 -3.17 -6.96
C GLU A 75 16.03 -2.01 -6.95
N ILE A 76 15.85 -1.01 -6.07
CA ILE A 76 16.81 0.10 -5.89
C ILE A 76 18.19 -0.42 -5.51
N VAL A 77 18.29 -1.36 -4.56
CA VAL A 77 19.57 -1.95 -4.15
C VAL A 77 20.23 -2.70 -5.30
N SER A 78 19.45 -3.48 -6.06
CA SER A 78 19.94 -4.21 -7.23
C SER A 78 20.51 -3.26 -8.29
N LEU A 79 19.74 -2.22 -8.66
CA LEU A 79 20.17 -1.21 -9.62
C LEU A 79 21.43 -0.48 -9.14
N TYR A 80 21.48 -0.05 -7.88
CA TYR A 80 22.65 0.62 -7.31
C TYR A 80 23.91 -0.26 -7.38
N ASN A 81 23.78 -1.56 -7.15
CA ASN A 81 24.89 -2.50 -7.24
C ASN A 81 25.41 -2.69 -8.68
N GLN A 82 24.57 -2.51 -9.68
CA GLN A 82 24.95 -2.59 -11.10
C GLN A 82 25.65 -1.30 -11.60
N LEU A 83 25.48 -0.18 -10.91
CA LEU A 83 26.12 1.08 -11.27
C LEU A 83 27.64 1.06 -11.04
N THR A 84 28.36 1.68 -11.97
CA THR A 84 29.79 1.98 -11.82
C THR A 84 30.04 3.00 -10.70
N PRO A 85 31.27 3.09 -10.16
CA PRO A 85 31.59 4.09 -9.14
C PRO A 85 31.27 5.53 -9.54
N ARG A 86 31.44 5.86 -10.84
CA ARG A 86 31.13 7.19 -11.38
C ARG A 86 29.63 7.48 -11.38
N GLU A 87 28.82 6.53 -11.83
CA GLU A 87 27.36 6.67 -11.84
C GLU A 87 26.79 6.76 -10.43
N ARG A 88 27.34 5.98 -9.48
CA ARG A 88 26.98 6.11 -8.05
C ARG A 88 27.33 7.48 -7.48
N ALA A 89 28.44 8.08 -7.89
CA ALA A 89 28.82 9.42 -7.45
C ALA A 89 27.83 10.49 -7.94
N ILE A 90 27.37 10.38 -9.20
CA ILE A 90 26.33 11.25 -9.76
C ILE A 90 25.02 11.08 -8.99
N LEU A 91 24.58 9.84 -8.75
CA LEU A 91 23.35 9.54 -8.02
C LEU A 91 23.39 10.09 -6.58
N ARG A 92 24.52 9.96 -5.89
CA ARG A 92 24.71 10.53 -4.54
C ARG A 92 24.68 12.05 -4.54
N ALA A 93 25.33 12.70 -5.52
CA ALA A 93 25.31 14.16 -5.64
C ALA A 93 23.89 14.68 -5.88
N ALA A 94 23.12 14.03 -6.77
CA ALA A 94 21.73 14.38 -7.04
C ALA A 94 20.81 14.18 -5.82
N GLY A 95 20.94 13.05 -5.11
CA GLY A 95 20.12 12.77 -3.93
C GLY A 95 20.45 13.64 -2.70
N SER A 96 21.61 14.29 -2.68
CA SER A 96 22.03 15.18 -1.59
C SER A 96 21.65 16.64 -1.85
N ALA A 97 21.42 17.03 -3.11
CA ALA A 97 21.14 18.42 -3.49
C ALA A 97 19.74 18.92 -3.07
N ASP A 98 18.75 18.03 -2.95
CA ASP A 98 17.41 18.37 -2.44
C ASP A 98 17.32 18.43 -0.89
N ARG A 99 18.42 18.09 -0.18
CA ARG A 99 18.51 18.18 1.29
C ARG A 99 19.42 19.32 1.73
N ASP A 100 19.38 20.47 1.05
CA ASP A 100 20.04 21.67 1.55
C ASP A 100 19.16 22.34 2.63
N PRO A 101 19.54 22.32 3.92
CA PRO A 101 18.81 23.03 4.98
C PRO A 101 18.98 24.57 4.91
N ALA A 102 19.59 25.13 3.86
CA ALA A 102 19.84 26.56 3.72
C ALA A 102 18.61 27.44 3.41
N LEU A 103 17.38 26.92 3.49
CA LEU A 103 16.13 27.69 3.31
C LEU A 103 15.23 27.72 4.57
N GLU A 104 15.80 27.55 5.76
CA GLU A 104 15.17 27.99 7.02
C GLU A 104 15.99 29.14 7.63
N GLY A 105 15.75 30.35 7.12
CA GLY A 105 16.32 31.61 7.62
C GLY A 105 15.41 32.78 7.30
#